data_AF-A0A2L2Z8P2-F1
#
_entry.id   AF-A0A2L2Z8P2-F1
#
_cell.length_a   1.000
_cell.length_b   1.000
_cell.length_c   1.000
_cell.angle_alpha   90.00
_cell.angle_beta   90.00
_cell.angle_gamma   90.00
#
_symmetry.space_group_name_H-M   'P 1'
#
loop_
_entity.id
_entity.type
_entity.pdbx_description
1 polymer ?
#
loop_
_entity_poly.entity_id
_entity_poly.type
_entity_poly.pdbx_seq_one_letter_code
_entity_poly.pdbx_strand_id
1 'polypeptide(L)' 'AFRTVTITFQYVSFFNFFIPPAVTEYIEVMYEETQYILNNDFEVGYLLKDRVIPHSVLFFTGENMVDDDYDEE' A
#
# COMPACT_ATOMS: atom_id res chain seq x y z
N ALA A 1 -6.98 18.00 41.24
CA ALA A 1 -7.42 16.98 40.28
C ALA A 1 -6.49 17.01 39.09
N PHE A 2 -5.93 15.88 38.67
CA PHE A 2 -5.07 15.79 37.49
C PHE A 2 -5.90 15.37 36.29
N ARG A 3 -5.70 16.04 35.15
CA ARG A 3 -6.30 15.70 33.87
C ARG A 3 -5.20 15.22 32.95
N THR A 4 -5.27 13.97 32.54
CA THR A 4 -4.42 13.45 31.46
C THR A 4 -5.05 13.83 30.13
N VAL A 5 -4.22 14.25 29.17
CA VAL A 5 -4.61 14.52 27.79
C VAL A 5 -3.82 13.57 26.89
N THR A 6 -4.52 12.78 26.09
CA THR A 6 -3.91 11.91 25.07
C THR A 6 -3.83 12.68 23.77
N ILE A 7 -2.66 12.71 23.15
CA ILE A 7 -2.44 13.33 21.84
C ILE A 7 -2.11 12.20 20.85
N THR A 8 -2.76 12.21 19.70
CA THR A 8 -2.56 11.22 18.64
C THR A 8 -1.95 11.90 17.42
N PHE A 9 -0.99 11.24 16.79
CA PHE A 9 -0.36 11.67 15.54
C PHE A 9 -0.53 10.57 14.49
N GLN A 10 -0.71 10.99 13.24
CA GLN A 10 -0.67 10.06 12.11
C GLN A 10 0.78 9.84 11.71
N TYR A 11 1.18 8.57 11.64
CA TYR A 11 2.50 8.14 11.20
C TYR A 11 2.38 7.34 9.91
N VAL A 12 3.50 7.20 9.20
CA VAL A 12 3.60 6.26 8.08
C VAL A 12 3.43 4.84 8.63
N SER A 13 2.39 4.15 8.17
CA SER A 13 2.00 2.82 8.61
C SER A 13 1.41 2.06 7.43
N PHE A 14 1.69 0.77 7.33
CA PHE A 14 1.05 -0.11 6.34
C PHE A 14 -0.48 0.00 6.42
N PHE A 15 -1.05 0.16 7.62
CA PHE A 15 -2.49 0.24 7.80
C PHE A 15 -3.13 1.51 7.23
N ASN A 16 -2.35 2.53 6.84
CA ASN A 16 -2.88 3.68 6.08
C ASN A 16 -3.46 3.25 4.72
N PHE A 17 -3.01 2.10 4.18
CA PHE A 17 -3.56 1.47 2.99
C PHE A 17 -5.08 1.22 3.08
N PHE A 18 -5.61 0.95 4.27
CA PHE A 18 -7.05 0.76 4.49
C PHE A 18 -7.81 2.07 4.69
N ILE A 19 -7.11 3.20 4.64
CA ILE A 19 -7.65 4.55 4.78
C ILE A 19 -7.20 5.35 3.55
N PRO A 20 -7.58 4.93 2.32
CA PRO A 20 -7.20 5.64 1.12
C PRO A 20 -7.80 7.05 1.14
N PRO A 21 -7.12 8.03 0.53
CA PRO A 21 -7.67 9.38 0.42
C PRO A 21 -8.95 9.40 -0.41
N ALA A 22 -9.84 10.34 -0.10
CA ALA A 22 -11.11 10.48 -0.82
C ALA A 22 -10.88 10.93 -2.27
N VAL A 23 -11.51 10.22 -3.21
CA VAL A 23 -11.49 10.58 -4.64
C VAL A 23 -12.54 11.66 -4.88
N THR A 24 -12.11 12.80 -5.40
CA THR A 24 -13.03 13.84 -5.88
C THR A 24 -13.61 13.43 -7.23
N GLU A 25 -14.88 13.76 -7.53
CA GLU A 25 -15.50 13.46 -8.84
C GLU A 25 -14.71 14.05 -10.02
N TYR A 26 -13.96 15.13 -9.79
CA TYR A 26 -13.10 15.77 -10.75
C TYR A 26 -11.64 15.38 -10.50
N ILE A 27 -11.17 14.36 -11.21
CA ILE A 27 -9.80 13.84 -11.10
C ILE A 27 -8.76 14.91 -11.48
N GLU A 28 -9.10 15.79 -12.42
CA GLU A 28 -8.22 16.86 -12.94
C GLU A 28 -7.89 17.96 -11.92
N VAL A 29 -8.71 18.14 -10.88
CA VAL A 29 -8.46 19.11 -9.80
C VAL A 29 -7.90 18.45 -8.54
N MET A 30 -7.66 17.14 -8.57
CA MET A 30 -7.08 16.43 -7.45
C MET A 30 -5.59 16.75 -7.34
N TYR A 31 -5.10 16.95 -6.12
CA TYR A 31 -3.69 17.24 -5.89
C TYR A 31 -2.80 16.08 -6.36
N GLU A 32 -1.65 16.41 -6.95
CA GLU A 32 -0.66 15.45 -7.44
C GLU A 32 -0.23 14.46 -6.36
N GLU A 33 -0.05 14.92 -5.12
CA GLU A 33 0.28 14.06 -3.98
C GLU A 33 -0.82 13.02 -3.71
N THR A 34 -2.09 13.40 -3.84
CA THR A 34 -3.21 12.47 -3.68
C THR A 34 -3.25 11.45 -4.82
N GLN A 35 -2.96 11.89 -6.06
CA GLN A 35 -2.85 10.98 -7.21
C GLN A 35 -1.73 9.96 -7.02
N TYR A 36 -0.59 10.40 -6.49
CA TYR A 36 0.54 9.56 -6.19
C TYR A 36 0.20 8.50 -5.13
N ILE A 37 -0.43 8.90 -4.02
CA ILE A 37 -0.86 7.98 -2.97
C ILE A 37 -1.82 6.92 -3.52
N LEU A 38 -2.83 7.34 -4.30
CA LEU A 38 -3.79 6.39 -4.87
C LEU A 38 -3.13 5.42 -5.87
N ASN A 39 -2.22 5.89 -6.72
CA ASN A 39 -1.50 4.99 -7.63
C ASN A 39 -0.70 3.93 -6.86
N ASN A 40 -0.02 4.35 -5.79
CA ASN A 40 0.71 3.42 -4.94
C ASN A 40 -0.23 2.41 -4.27
N ASP A 41 -1.38 2.86 -3.73
CA ASP A 41 -2.39 1.97 -3.17
C ASP A 41 -2.91 0.96 -4.22
N PHE A 42 -3.11 1.39 -5.47
CA PHE A 42 -3.49 0.48 -6.56
C PHE A 42 -2.41 -0.55 -6.86
N GLU A 43 -1.14 -0.14 -6.93
CA GLU A 43 -0.01 -1.03 -7.18
C GLU A 43 0.13 -2.08 -6.07
N VAL A 44 0.09 -1.65 -4.81
CA VAL A 44 0.15 -2.55 -3.65
C VAL A 44 -1.04 -3.51 -3.65
N GLY A 45 -2.26 -3.01 -3.89
CA GLY A 45 -3.45 -3.84 -3.97
C GLY A 45 -3.38 -4.88 -5.09
N TYR A 46 -2.85 -4.49 -6.25
CA TYR A 46 -2.63 -5.38 -7.38
C TYR A 46 -1.59 -6.46 -7.05
N LEU A 47 -0.44 -6.09 -6.49
CA LEU A 47 0.59 -7.03 -6.06
C LEU A 47 0.06 -8.05 -5.04
N LEU A 48 -0.74 -7.58 -4.06
CA LEU A 48 -1.37 -8.46 -3.08
C LEU A 48 -2.33 -9.45 -3.76
N LYS A 49 -3.19 -8.96 -4.66
CA LYS A 49 -4.20 -9.77 -5.35
C LYS A 49 -3.60 -10.81 -6.30
N ASP A 50 -2.63 -10.39 -7.12
CA ASP A 50 -2.16 -11.20 -8.25
C ASP A 50 -0.88 -11.98 -7.92
N ARG A 51 -0.04 -11.49 -7.00
CA ARG A 51 1.21 -12.16 -6.62
C ARG A 51 1.15 -12.76 -5.22
N VAL A 52 0.95 -11.94 -4.18
CA VAL A 52 1.14 -12.40 -2.78
C VAL A 52 0.08 -13.40 -2.36
N ILE A 53 -1.21 -13.15 -2.61
CA ILE A 53 -2.29 -14.04 -2.17
C ILE A 53 -2.21 -15.41 -2.88
N PRO A 54 -2.10 -15.49 -4.23
CA PRO A 54 -2.03 -16.77 -4.93
C PRO A 54 -0.76 -17.56 -4.62
N HIS A 55 0.37 -16.88 -4.40
CA HIS A 55 1.67 -17.49 -4.16
C HIS A 55 2.15 -17.34 -2.71
N SER A 56 1.23 -17.21 -1.76
CA SER A 56 1.54 -16.89 -0.36
C SER A 56 2.55 -17.82 0.30
N VAL A 57 2.52 -19.11 -0.02
CA VAL A 57 3.50 -20.08 0.46
C VAL A 57 4.89 -19.79 -0.08
N LEU A 58 5.03 -19.48 -1.37
CA LEU A 58 6.32 -19.15 -2.00
C LEU A 58 6.89 -17.82 -1.46
N PHE A 59 6.04 -16.83 -1.19
CA PHE A 59 6.44 -15.59 -0.53
C PHE A 59 6.86 -15.82 0.94
N PHE A 60 6.22 -16.77 1.63
CA PHE A 60 6.57 -17.14 2.99
C PHE A 60 7.88 -17.92 3.08
N THR A 61 8.12 -18.86 2.15
CA THR A 61 9.35 -19.66 2.09
C THR A 61 10.52 -18.90 1.46
N GLY A 62 10.24 -17.83 0.70
CA GLY A 62 11.24 -17.04 -0.01
C GLY A 62 11.66 -17.62 -1.37
N GLU A 63 11.05 -18.72 -1.80
CA GLU A 63 11.35 -19.38 -3.08
C GLU A 63 10.98 -18.51 -4.29
N ASN A 64 9.98 -17.63 -4.16
CA ASN A 64 9.58 -16.70 -5.22
C ASN A 64 10.60 -15.58 -5.48
N MET A 65 11.62 -15.42 -4.62
CA MET A 65 12.68 -14.41 -4.81
C MET A 65 13.82 -14.90 -5.70
N VAL A 66 13.79 -16.17 -6.12
CA VAL A 66 14.89 -16.81 -6.87
C VAL A 66 14.63 -16.81 -8.38
N ASP A 67 13.37 -16.70 -8.82
CA ASP A 67 13.00 -16.77 -10.25
C ASP A 67 13.03 -15.40 -10.98
N ASP A 68 13.02 -14.26 -10.28
CA ASP A 68 13.09 -12.92 -10.92
C ASP A 68 14.50 -12.59 -11.48
N ASP A 69 15.52 -13.42 -11.24
CA ASP A 69 16.87 -13.30 -11.84
C ASP A 69 17.02 -14.11 -13.15
N TYR A 70 16.00 -14.88 -13.57
CA TYR A 70 16.05 -15.78 -14.73
C TYR A 70 15.12 -15.39 -15.90
N ASP A 71 14.60 -14.16 -15.92
CA ASP A 71 13.84 -13.59 -17.05
C ASP A 71 14.65 -12.50 -17.82
N GLU A 72 15.97 -12.69 -17.96
CA GLU A 72 16.76 -12.06 -19.04
C GLU A 72 16.90 -13.04 -20.23
N GLU A 73 15.90 -13.07 -21.11
CA GLU A 73 16.07 -13.41 -22.53
C GLU A 73 15.45 -12.33 -23.44
#